data_AF-A0A843F379-F1
#
_entry.id   AF-A0A843F379-F1
#
_cell.length_a   1.000
_cell.length_b   1.000
_cell.length_c   1.000
_cell.angle_alpha   90.00
_cell.angle_beta   90.00
_cell.angle_gamma   90.00
#
_symmetry.space_group_name_H-M   'P 1'
#
loop_
_entity.id
_entity.type
_entity.pdbx_description
1 polymer ?
#
loop_
_entity_poly.entity_id
_entity_poly.type
_entity_poly.pdbx_seq_one_letter_code
_entity_poly.pdbx_strand_id
1 'polypeptide(L)' 'MDSYRRQELINILHSISEIPQMLIVTHDFELEAAADTVIKVEKENGISKVELDI' A
#
# COMPACT_ATOMS: atom_id res chain seq x y z
N MET A 1 18.85 5.88 -4.50
CA MET A 1 18.38 6.50 -5.76
C MET A 1 16.97 5.94 -6.01
N ASP A 2 16.01 6.77 -6.41
CA ASP A 2 14.58 6.47 -6.68
C ASP A 2 13.51 6.98 -5.70
N SER A 3 13.84 7.86 -4.73
CA SER A 3 12.81 8.59 -3.96
C SER A 3 11.88 9.42 -4.86
N TYR A 4 12.43 10.03 -5.91
CA TYR A 4 11.66 10.79 -6.90
C TYR A 4 10.68 9.90 -7.69
N ARG A 5 11.13 8.74 -8.19
CA ARG A 5 10.28 7.80 -8.93
C ARG A 5 9.18 7.20 -8.05
N ARG A 6 9.49 6.93 -6.77
CA ARG A 6 8.52 6.46 -5.79
C ARG A 6 7.44 7.51 -5.53
N GLN A 7 7.83 8.78 -5.38
CA GLN A 7 6.88 9.87 -5.21
C GLN A 7 5.97 10.06 -6.44
N GLU A 8 6.52 9.95 -7.66
CA GLU A 8 5.72 9.95 -8.89
C GLU A 8 4.71 8.80 -8.93
N LEU A 9 5.10 7.59 -8.53
CA LEU A 9 4.18 6.46 -8.44
C LEU A 9 3.04 6.72 -7.45
N ILE A 10 3.36 7.23 -6.26
CA ILE A 10 2.34 7.61 -5.24
C ILE A 10 1.36 8.63 -5.81
N ASN A 11 1.86 9.63 -6.55
CA ASN A 11 1.01 10.67 -7.15
C ASN A 11 0.13 10.11 -8.27
N ILE A 12 0.65 9.20 -9.11
CA ILE A 12 -0.14 8.51 -10.13
C ILE A 12 -1.26 7.69 -9.48
N LEU A 13 -0.95 6.91 -8.45
CA LEU A 13 -1.94 6.09 -7.73
C LEU A 13 -3.08 6.93 -7.16
N HIS A 14 -2.79 8.10 -6.56
CA HIS A 14 -3.81 9.03 -6.08
C HIS A 14 -4.68 9.63 -7.19
N SER A 15 -4.13 9.81 -8.39
CA SER A 15 -4.86 10.42 -9.51
C SER A 15 -5.88 9.48 -10.16
N ILE A 16 -5.78 8.17 -9.91
CA ILE A 16 -6.73 7.15 -10.37
C ILE A 16 -7.97 7.22 -9.48
N SER A 17 -8.71 8.32 -9.58
CA SER A 17 -9.98 8.54 -8.87
C SER A 17 -11.18 7.89 -9.58
N GLU A 18 -10.98 7.37 -10.79
CA GLU A 18 -12.05 6.79 -11.62
C GLU A 18 -12.29 5.29 -11.37
N ILE A 19 -11.38 4.60 -10.67
CA ILE A 19 -11.52 3.17 -10.34
C ILE A 19 -12.19 3.03 -8.97
N PRO A 20 -13.34 2.35 -8.85
CA PRO A 20 -14.07 2.22 -7.58
C PRO A 20 -13.29 1.52 -6.44
N GLN A 21 -12.35 0.64 -6.79
CA GLN A 21 -11.51 -0.06 -5.81
C GLN A 21 -10.16 -0.46 -6.43
N MET A 22 -9.08 -0.11 -5.75
CA MET A 22 -7.71 -0.52 -6.10
C MET A 22 -7.08 -1.25 -4.91
N LEU A 23 -6.55 -2.45 -5.14
CA LEU A 23 -5.84 -3.23 -4.11
C LEU A 23 -4.37 -3.34 -4.49
N ILE A 24 -3.50 -2.84 -3.62
CA ILE A 24 -2.05 -2.81 -3.81
C ILE A 24 -1.43 -3.79 -2.82
N VAL A 25 -0.66 -4.76 -3.32
CA VAL A 25 0.11 -5.69 -2.49
C VAL A 25 1.58 -5.38 -2.62
N THR A 26 2.19 -4.99 -1.51
CA THR A 26 3.60 -4.62 -1.47
C THR A 26 4.19 -4.96 -0.11
N HIS A 27 5.51 -5.06 -0.07
CA HIS A 27 6.31 -5.13 1.14
C HIS A 27 7.01 -3.78 1.45
N ASP A 28 6.81 -2.77 0.59
CA ASP A 28 7.34 -1.42 0.77
C ASP A 28 6.36 -0.57 1.59
N PHE A 29 6.71 -0.29 2.84
CA PHE A 29 5.91 0.50 3.78
C PHE A 29 5.69 1.96 3.32
N GLU A 30 6.55 2.49 2.44
CA GLU A 30 6.42 3.88 1.98
C GLU A 30 5.17 4.09 1.09
N LEU A 31 4.63 3.02 0.51
CA LEU A 31 3.40 3.06 -0.28
C LEU A 31 2.13 3.12 0.58
N GLU A 32 2.22 2.88 1.89
CA GLU A 32 1.08 3.04 2.81
C GLU A 32 0.51 4.46 2.76
N ALA A 33 1.35 5.46 2.53
CA ALA A 33 0.95 6.86 2.39
C ALA A 33 0.04 7.13 1.17
N ALA A 34 -0.12 6.17 0.26
CA ALA A 34 -0.96 6.28 -0.92
C ALA A 34 -2.32 5.59 -0.80
N ALA A 35 -2.57 4.87 0.30
CA ALA A 35 -3.76 4.07 0.47
C ALA A 35 -4.76 4.74 1.43
N ASP A 36 -6.05 4.65 1.10
CA ASP A 36 -7.14 5.05 2.01
C ASP A 36 -7.29 4.06 3.18
N THR A 37 -6.86 2.81 3.00
CA THR A 37 -6.95 1.75 4.02
C THR A 37 -5.73 0.87 3.94
N VAL A 38 -5.14 0.55 5.09
CA VAL A 38 -3.92 -0.28 5.18
C VAL A 38 -4.25 -1.60 5.86
N ILE A 39 -3.87 -2.70 5.20
CA ILE A 39 -3.98 -4.07 5.73
C ILE A 39 -2.57 -4.60 5.94
N LYS A 40 -2.15 -4.73 7.20
CA LYS A 40 -0.84 -5.29 7.55
C LYS A 40 -0.95 -6.80 7.63
N VAL A 41 0.01 -7.49 7.00
CA VAL A 41 0.08 -8.95 7.01
C VAL A 41 1.44 -9.38 7.50
N GLU A 42 1.47 -10.13 8.60
CA GLU A 42 2.70 -10.68 9.17
C GLU A 42 2.61 -12.21 9.21
N LYS A 43 3.76 -12.88 9.08
CA LYS A 43 3.85 -14.32 9.20
C LYS A 43 4.44 -14.68 10.55
N GLU A 44 3.62 -15.24 11.44
CA GLU A 44 4.04 -15.72 12.75
C GLU A 44 3.82 -17.23 12.87
N ASN A 45 4.86 -17.97 13.25
CA ASN A 45 4.79 -19.43 13.47
C ASN A 45 4.18 -20.22 12.30
N GLY A 46 4.42 -19.76 11.06
CA GLY A 46 3.88 -20.38 9.84
C GLY A 46 2.44 -19.99 9.50
N ILE A 47 1.80 -19.14 10.31
CA ILE A 47 0.43 -18.65 10.12
C ILE A 47 0.48 -17.17 9.76
N SER A 48 -0.29 -16.75 8.75
CA SER A 48 -0.45 -15.34 8.40
C SER A 48 -1.42 -14.67 9.36
N LYS A 49 -0.95 -13.66 10.09
CA LYS A 49 -1.77 -12.73 10.87
C LYS A 49 -2.08 -11.50 10.03
N VAL A 50 -3.27 -10.95 10.23
CA VAL A 50 -3.77 -9.78 9.52
C VAL A 50 -4.22 -8.75 10.55
N GLU A 51 -3.74 -7.52 10.42
CA GLU A 51 -4.14 -6.37 11.23
C GLU A 51 -4.75 -5.30 10.32
N LEU A 52 -5.91 -4.78 10.71
CA LEU A 52 -6.61 -3.70 10.02
C LEU A 52 -6.34 -2.40 10.76
N ASP A 53 -5.64 -1.46 10.11
CA ASP A 53 -5.62 -0.05 10.53
C ASP A 53 -6.82 0.63 9.86
N ILE A 54 -7.83 1.01 10.65
CA ILE A 54 -9.09 1.66 10.21
C ILE A 54 -9.12 3.09 10.73
#